data_AF-A0A6A3NHY6-F1
#
_entry.id   AF-A0A6A3NHY6-F1
#
_cell.length_a   1.000
_cell.length_b   1.000
_cell.length_c   1.000
_cell.angle_alpha   90.00
_cell.angle_beta   90.00
_cell.angle_gamma   90.00
#
_symmetry.space_group_name_H-M   'P 1'
#
loop_
_entity.id
_entity.type
_entity.pdbx_description
1 polymer ?
#
loop_
_entity_poly.entity_id
_entity_poly.type
_entity_poly.pdbx_seq_one_letter_code
_entity_poly.pdbx_strand_id
1 'polypeptide(L)'
;MESADCEAITDEMTTSSPRLLRWTVKKPGITTPPTSDDYSQLTVVQLRKECTSRKLRVSRMTPTEERIMKLVAFDEYQLSLIAQLVESAPLSKASTEPRSKHCCARVLTMLF
;
A
#
# COMPACT_ATOMS: atom_id res chain seq x y z
N MET A 1 -21.19 -22.46 -49.94
CA MET A 1 -21.86 -22.65 -48.64
C MET A 1 -20.78 -23.05 -47.67
N GLU A 2 -20.45 -22.31 -46.62
CA GLU A 2 -21.01 -21.07 -46.10
C GLU A 2 -20.00 -20.53 -45.07
N SER A 3 -19.98 -19.20 -44.94
CA SER A 3 -19.18 -18.28 -44.13
C SER A 3 -18.30 -18.79 -42.99
N ALA A 4 -17.04 -18.32 -43.03
CA ALA A 4 -16.44 -17.70 -41.86
C ALA A 4 -17.04 -16.30 -41.70
N ASP A 5 -17.54 -15.95 -40.52
CA ASP A 5 -17.52 -14.57 -40.01
C ASP A 5 -17.62 -14.60 -38.48
N CYS A 6 -16.64 -13.93 -37.87
CA CYS A 6 -16.49 -13.75 -36.45
C CYS A 6 -17.28 -12.49 -36.03
N GLU A 7 -18.19 -12.62 -35.07
CA GLU A 7 -18.81 -11.49 -34.36
C GLU A 7 -19.04 -11.93 -32.90
N ALA A 8 -18.91 -11.11 -31.86
CA ALA A 8 -18.57 -9.71 -31.75
C ALA A 8 -17.87 -9.50 -30.39
N ILE A 9 -16.91 -8.59 -30.42
CA ILE A 9 -16.25 -8.00 -29.25
C ILE A 9 -17.32 -7.22 -28.47
N THR A 10 -17.62 -7.64 -27.24
CA THR A 10 -18.19 -6.73 -26.25
C THR A 10 -17.03 -6.15 -25.45
N ASP A 11 -16.68 -4.96 -25.90
CA ASP A 11 -15.76 -4.03 -25.26
C ASP A 11 -16.39 -3.55 -23.95
N GLU A 12 -15.90 -4.06 -22.83
CA GLU A 12 -16.07 -3.42 -21.52
C GLU A 12 -14.69 -2.93 -21.07
N MET A 13 -14.21 -1.90 -21.77
CA MET A 13 -13.16 -1.02 -21.30
C MET A 13 -13.66 -0.28 -20.04
N THR A 14 -13.18 -0.68 -18.87
CA THR A 14 -12.82 0.29 -17.84
C THR A 14 -11.36 0.11 -17.46
N THR A 15 -10.54 0.91 -18.14
CA THR A 15 -9.26 1.39 -17.66
C THR A 15 -9.41 1.95 -16.26
N SER A 16 -8.88 1.23 -15.28
CA SER A 16 -8.20 1.85 -14.16
C SER A 16 -7.05 0.93 -13.82
N SER A 17 -5.84 1.33 -14.21
CA SER A 17 -4.65 0.91 -13.45
C SER A 17 -5.02 1.15 -12.00
N PRO A 18 -5.25 0.10 -11.18
CA PRO A 18 -5.95 0.29 -9.94
C PRO A 18 -5.06 1.19 -9.11
N ARG A 19 -5.56 2.40 -8.80
CA ARG A 19 -5.07 3.16 -7.65
C ARG A 19 -4.91 2.13 -6.57
N LEU A 20 -3.66 1.90 -6.15
CA LEU A 20 -3.30 0.76 -5.31
C LEU A 20 -4.29 0.75 -4.17
N LEU A 21 -5.21 -0.23 -4.20
CA LEU A 21 -6.18 -0.41 -3.15
C LEU A 21 -5.36 -0.43 -1.85
N ARG A 22 -5.87 0.14 -0.76
CA ARG A 22 -5.23 0.15 0.57
C ARG A 22 -4.85 -1.25 1.07
N TRP A 23 -5.19 -2.29 0.33
CA TRP A 23 -4.72 -3.65 0.45
C TRP A 23 -3.18 -3.75 0.42
N THR A 24 -2.61 -4.16 1.55
CA THR A 24 -1.16 -4.32 1.75
C THR A 24 -0.71 -5.78 1.72
N VAL A 25 -1.63 -6.75 1.72
CA VAL A 25 -1.29 -8.17 1.82
C VAL A 25 -0.66 -8.69 0.52
N LYS A 26 0.64 -9.00 0.59
CA LYS A 26 1.43 -9.52 -0.55
C LYS A 26 1.15 -10.98 -0.91
N LYS A 27 0.83 -11.81 0.08
CA LYS A 27 0.60 -13.26 -0.08
C LYS A 27 -0.79 -13.63 0.44
N PRO A 28 -1.84 -13.38 -0.34
CA PRO A 28 -3.20 -13.53 0.14
C PRO A 28 -3.69 -14.99 0.14
N GLY A 29 -2.95 -15.93 -0.46
CA GLY A 29 -3.32 -17.35 -0.47
C GLY A 29 -4.70 -17.56 -1.13
N ILE A 30 -5.63 -18.19 -0.41
CA ILE A 30 -7.00 -18.46 -0.87
C ILE A 30 -7.90 -17.22 -0.81
N THR A 31 -7.51 -16.19 -0.05
CA THR A 31 -8.35 -14.99 0.07
C THR A 31 -8.20 -14.13 -1.17
N THR A 32 -9.31 -13.80 -1.82
CA THR A 32 -9.31 -12.87 -2.94
C THR A 32 -8.96 -11.46 -2.43
N PRO A 33 -8.13 -10.70 -3.17
CA PRO A 33 -7.96 -9.28 -2.91
C PRO A 33 -9.32 -8.55 -2.92
N PRO A 34 -9.50 -7.54 -2.06
CA PRO A 34 -10.72 -6.74 -2.09
C PRO A 34 -10.80 -5.95 -3.40
N THR A 35 -12.03 -5.60 -3.80
CA THR A 35 -12.31 -4.72 -4.95
C THR A 35 -12.56 -3.28 -4.53
N SER A 36 -12.66 -3.03 -3.21
CA SER A 36 -12.97 -1.73 -2.62
C SER A 36 -11.94 -1.36 -1.55
N ASP A 37 -11.76 -0.05 -1.35
CA ASP A 37 -10.92 0.54 -0.31
C ASP A 37 -11.65 0.78 1.01
N ASP A 38 -12.98 0.70 1.01
CA ASP A 38 -13.77 0.87 2.22
C ASP A 38 -13.73 -0.41 3.06
N TYR A 39 -13.09 -0.32 4.23
CA TYR A 39 -13.00 -1.41 5.19
C TYR A 39 -14.36 -1.98 5.62
N SER A 40 -15.45 -1.22 5.52
CA SER A 40 -16.80 -1.73 5.80
C SER A 40 -17.27 -2.78 4.79
N GLN A 41 -16.73 -2.75 3.58
CA GLN A 41 -17.05 -3.66 2.48
C GLN A 41 -16.15 -4.90 2.46
N LEU A 42 -15.13 -4.95 3.32
CA LEU A 42 -14.19 -6.06 3.40
C LEU A 42 -14.74 -7.19 4.28
N THR A 43 -14.49 -8.42 3.85
CA THR A 43 -14.81 -9.60 4.67
C THR A 43 -13.93 -9.66 5.92
N VAL A 44 -14.40 -10.34 6.96
CA VAL A 44 -13.63 -10.54 8.21
C VAL A 44 -12.26 -11.19 7.95
N VAL A 45 -12.17 -12.09 6.97
CA VAL A 45 -10.91 -12.74 6.59
C VAL A 45 -9.94 -11.75 5.95
N GLN A 46 -10.43 -10.89 5.06
CA GLN A 46 -9.62 -9.82 4.46
C GLN A 46 -9.14 -8.83 5.52
N LEU A 47 -10.02 -8.38 6.42
CA LEU A 47 -9.67 -7.49 7.54
C LEU A 47 -8.60 -8.10 8.46
N ARG A 48 -8.72 -9.39 8.78
CA ARG A 48 -7.68 -10.12 9.54
C ARG A 48 -6.34 -10.09 8.84
N LYS A 49 -6.32 -10.35 7.53
CA LYS A 49 -5.09 -10.32 6.74
C LYS A 49 -4.50 -8.93 6.67
N GLU A 50 -5.31 -7.88 6.49
CA GLU A 50 -4.80 -6.51 6.54
C GLU A 50 -4.22 -6.15 7.90
N CYS A 51 -4.91 -6.45 9.01
CA CYS A 51 -4.35 -6.25 10.33
C CYS A 51 -2.99 -6.94 10.49
N THR A 52 -2.85 -8.19 10.04
CA THR A 52 -1.59 -8.92 10.09
C THR A 52 -0.51 -8.30 9.19
N SER A 53 -0.87 -7.93 7.96
CA SER A 53 0.05 -7.32 6.99
C SER A 53 0.62 -5.99 7.50
N ARG A 54 -0.23 -5.19 8.13
CA ARG A 54 0.11 -3.91 8.78
C ARG A 54 0.73 -4.08 10.17
N LYS A 55 0.94 -5.33 10.62
CA LYS A 55 1.50 -5.68 11.93
C LYS A 55 0.72 -5.08 13.11
N LEU A 56 -0.59 -4.90 12.97
CA LEU A 56 -1.47 -4.45 14.04
C LEU A 56 -1.69 -5.59 15.05
N ARG A 57 -1.48 -5.30 16.33
CA ARG A 57 -1.79 -6.22 17.43
C ARG A 57 -3.29 -6.26 17.67
N VAL A 58 -3.98 -7.22 17.06
CA VAL A 58 -5.42 -7.41 17.20
C VAL A 58 -5.72 -8.82 17.69
N SER A 59 -6.49 -8.94 18.77
CA SER A 59 -6.87 -10.24 19.33
C SER A 59 -7.70 -11.04 18.33
N ARG A 60 -7.66 -12.38 18.43
CA ARG A 60 -8.47 -13.27 17.58
C ARG A 60 -9.97 -13.01 17.76
N MET A 61 -10.38 -12.67 18.98
CA MET A 61 -11.78 -12.43 19.37
C MET A 61 -12.25 -10.98 19.15
N THR A 62 -11.38 -10.11 18.66
CA THR A 62 -11.76 -8.72 18.36
C THR A 62 -12.87 -8.67 17.29
N PRO A 63 -13.98 -7.95 17.57
CA PRO A 63 -15.10 -7.81 16.63
C PRO A 63 -14.68 -7.09 15.35
N THR A 64 -15.47 -7.27 14.29
CA THR A 64 -15.19 -6.70 12.95
C THR A 64 -15.10 -5.18 13.00
N GLU A 65 -16.03 -4.52 13.68
CA GLU A 65 -16.06 -3.06 13.81
C GLU A 65 -14.79 -2.50 14.47
N GLU A 66 -14.31 -3.13 15.54
CA GLU A 66 -13.06 -2.73 16.19
C GLU A 66 -11.83 -2.95 15.29
N ARG A 67 -11.84 -3.99 14.43
CA ARG A 67 -10.80 -4.18 13.41
C ARG A 67 -10.79 -3.03 12.41
N ILE A 68 -11.97 -2.62 11.93
CA ILE A 68 -12.14 -1.52 10.99
C ILE A 68 -11.63 -0.22 11.61
N MET A 69 -12.07 0.11 12.84
CA MET A 69 -11.62 1.30 13.56
C MET A 69 -10.09 1.35 13.69
N LYS A 70 -9.45 0.22 14.04
CA LYS A 70 -7.98 0.14 14.15
C LYS A 70 -7.26 0.33 12.82
N LEU A 71 -7.82 -0.18 11.72
CA LEU A 71 -7.25 0.00 10.38
C LEU A 71 -7.38 1.46 9.91
N VAL A 72 -8.53 2.08 10.11
CA VAL A 72 -8.76 3.50 9.81
C VAL A 72 -7.81 4.39 10.60
N ALA A 73 -7.75 4.21 11.93
CA ALA A 73 -6.86 5.00 12.79
C ALA A 73 -5.38 4.84 12.40
N PHE A 74 -4.96 3.65 11.96
CA PHE A 74 -3.61 3.43 11.46
C PHE A 74 -3.35 4.22 10.17
N ASP A 75 -4.29 4.20 9.22
CA ASP A 75 -4.15 4.96 7.97
C ASP A 75 -4.11 6.47 8.22
N GLU A 76 -4.99 6.99 9.06
CA GLU A 76 -5.00 8.40 9.46
C GLU A 76 -3.66 8.81 10.09
N TYR A 77 -3.13 7.97 10.97
CA TYR A 77 -1.81 8.19 11.56
C TYR A 77 -0.70 8.19 10.51
N GLN A 78 -0.67 7.22 9.59
CA GLN A 78 0.32 7.20 8.51
C GLN A 78 0.23 8.43 7.61
N LEU A 79 -0.98 8.84 7.23
CA LEU A 79 -1.21 10.05 6.44
C LEU A 79 -0.74 11.30 7.19
N SER A 80 -0.97 11.37 8.51
CA SER A 80 -0.51 12.49 9.34
C SER A 80 1.03 12.58 9.40
N LEU A 81 1.72 11.43 9.49
CA LEU A 81 3.18 11.38 9.46
C LEU A 81 3.75 11.82 8.11
N ILE A 82 3.12 11.37 7.01
CA ILE A 82 3.51 11.78 5.66
C ILE A 82 3.31 13.30 5.50
N ALA A 83 2.18 13.83 5.94
CA ALA A 83 1.89 15.27 5.86
C ALA A 83 2.94 16.09 6.63
N GLN A 84 3.26 15.69 7.87
CA GLN A 84 4.30 16.35 8.67
C GLN A 84 5.68 16.27 8.00
N LEU A 85 6.05 15.13 7.42
CA LEU A 85 7.32 14.97 6.72
C LEU A 85 7.41 15.90 5.51
N VAL A 86 6.34 15.98 4.71
CA VAL A 86 6.26 16.86 3.53
C VAL A 86 6.33 18.33 3.93
N GLU A 87 5.66 18.74 5.01
CA GLU A 87 5.70 20.12 5.52
C GLU A 87 7.06 20.48 6.13
N SER A 88 7.73 19.52 6.78
CA SER A 88 9.06 19.71 7.36
C SER A 88 10.20 19.69 6.33
N ALA A 89 9.96 19.23 5.10
CA ALA A 89 10.93 19.26 4.03
C ALA A 89 11.14 20.71 3.59
N PRO A 90 12.28 21.35 3.90
CA PRO A 90 12.51 22.72 3.47
C PRO A 90 12.51 22.73 1.96
N LEU A 91 11.86 23.72 1.36
CA LEU A 91 12.14 24.18 0.02
C LEU A 91 13.57 24.76 0.00
N SER A 92 14.60 23.93 0.21
CA SER A 92 15.99 24.34 0.07
C SER A 92 16.26 24.51 -1.42
N LYS A 93 15.92 25.71 -1.91
CA LYS A 93 16.53 26.32 -3.08
C LYS A 93 18.03 26.07 -3.03
N ALA A 94 18.57 25.56 -4.13
CA ALA A 94 19.95 25.67 -4.59
C ALA A 94 21.05 25.77 -3.52
N SER A 95 21.81 24.70 -3.34
CA SER A 95 23.25 24.82 -3.17
C SER A 95 23.95 23.84 -4.09
N THR A 96 24.21 24.30 -5.31
CA THR A 96 25.36 23.83 -6.07
C THR A 96 26.61 24.28 -5.33
N GLU A 97 27.23 23.37 -4.57
CA GLU A 97 28.63 23.52 -4.19
C GLU A 97 29.37 22.18 -4.40
N PRO A 98 30.56 22.19 -5.03
CA PRO A 98 31.14 20.98 -5.59
C PRO A 98 31.75 20.06 -4.52
N ARG A 99 31.60 18.75 -4.77
CA ARG A 99 32.32 17.63 -4.13
C ARG A 99 33.70 18.05 -3.61
N SER A 100 33.85 18.13 -2.29
CA SER A 100 35.16 18.10 -1.64
C SER A 100 35.81 16.74 -1.93
N LYS A 101 36.92 16.78 -2.67
CA LYS A 101 37.71 15.63 -3.11
C LYS A 101 38.76 15.24 -2.08
N HIS A 102 38.48 15.09 -0.80
CA HIS A 102 39.47 14.51 0.11
C HIS A 102 38.85 13.54 1.13
N CYS A 103 39.55 12.41 1.24
CA CYS A 103 39.41 11.26 2.14
C CYS A 103 38.70 11.58 3.47
N CYS A 104 37.79 10.74 3.95
CA CYS A 104 38.07 9.57 4.78
C CYS A 104 36.70 8.95 5.10
N ALA A 105 36.48 7.66 5.31
CA ALA A 105 37.21 6.44 5.11
C ALA A 105 36.13 5.34 5.11
N ARG A 106 36.43 4.22 4.47
CA ARG A 106 35.61 3.01 4.42
C ARG A 106 35.11 2.61 5.82
N VAL A 107 33.79 2.50 5.97
CA VAL A 107 33.21 1.55 6.93
C VAL A 107 32.28 0.63 6.13
N LEU A 108 32.89 -0.20 5.31
CA LEU A 108 32.29 -1.43 4.84
C LEU A 108 32.78 -2.56 5.74
N THR A 109 31.82 -3.29 6.30
CA THR A 109 31.82 -4.75 6.43
C THR A 109 33.02 -5.37 7.15
N MET A 110 32.78 -5.83 8.38
CA MET A 110 33.13 -7.16 8.92
C MET A 110 33.03 -7.10 10.45
N LEU A 111 32.32 -8.08 11.02
CA LEU A 111 32.38 -8.65 12.37
C LEU A 111 31.05 -8.61 13.15
N PHE A 112 30.46 -9.83 13.19
CA PHE A 112 29.33 -10.39 13.95
C PHE A 112 27.93 -10.32 13.34
#